data_AF-A0A2V9JD64-F1
#
_entry.id   AF-A0A2V9JD64-F1
#
_cell.length_a   1.000
_cell.length_b   1.000
_cell.length_c   1.000
_cell.angle_alpha   90.00
_cell.angle_beta   90.00
_cell.angle_gamma   90.00
#
_symmetry.space_group_name_H-M   'P 1'
#
loop_
_entity.id
_entity.type
_entity.pdbx_description
1 polymer ?
#
loop_
_entity_poly.entity_id
_entity_poly.type
_entity_poly.pdbx_seq_one_letter_code
_entity_poly.pdbx_strand_id
1 'polypeptide(L)'
;MVIDVRQPALCMTWEDDTLVLSLAPLQGRWTAEQYLLLTDQTRRLIEFTDGYVEVLPMPTHTHQLILRSVFLALYTFLQPRGGTVLFAPLRLQIRPGKFREPDILLVRDANDPRCQNRFWLGADLVVEIVSPDNRERDTRE
;
A
#
# COMPACT_ATOMS: atom_id res chain seq x y z
N MET A 1 13.76 -7.33 25.04
CA MET A 1 12.44 -7.94 24.77
C MET A 1 12.40 -8.23 23.29
N VAL A 2 12.63 -9.49 22.89
CA VAL A 2 12.58 -9.89 21.48
C VAL A 2 11.10 -9.99 21.13
N ILE A 3 10.58 -8.95 20.46
CA ILE A 3 9.27 -9.03 19.85
C ILE A 3 9.47 -9.94 18.64
N ASP A 4 9.02 -11.18 18.74
CA ASP A 4 8.85 -12.07 17.60
C ASP A 4 7.79 -11.42 16.70
N VAL A 5 8.24 -10.58 15.77
CA VAL A 5 7.40 -9.99 14.73
C VAL A 5 7.10 -11.11 13.74
N ARG A 6 6.19 -12.00 14.11
CA ARG A 6 5.65 -12.97 13.17
C ARG A 6 5.14 -12.20 11.97
N GLN A 7 5.63 -12.54 10.77
CA GLN A 7 5.06 -12.02 9.54
C GLN A 7 3.54 -12.22 9.59
N PRO A 8 2.74 -11.18 9.29
CA PRO A 8 1.30 -11.30 9.35
C PRO A 8 0.85 -12.42 8.41
N ALA A 9 0.18 -13.43 8.97
CA ALA A 9 -0.34 -14.56 8.24
C ALA A 9 -1.82 -14.33 7.88
N LEU A 10 -2.17 -14.59 6.62
CA LEU A 10 -3.55 -14.54 6.15
C LEU A 10 -4.24 -15.87 6.50
N CYS A 11 -5.40 -15.81 7.14
CA CYS A 11 -6.20 -16.97 7.49
C CYS A 11 -7.68 -16.74 7.23
N MET A 12 -8.41 -17.82 6.95
CA MET A 12 -9.87 -17.84 6.99
C MET A 12 -10.33 -18.39 8.33
N THR A 13 -11.29 -17.72 8.94
CA THR A 13 -11.96 -18.13 10.18
C THR A 13 -13.43 -18.37 9.89
N TRP A 14 -13.99 -19.47 10.40
CA TRP A 14 -15.43 -19.71 10.34
C TRP A 14 -16.14 -18.98 11.49
N GLU A 15 -17.32 -18.39 11.25
CA GLU A 15 -17.99 -17.55 12.26
C GLU A 15 -18.43 -18.35 13.51
N ASP A 16 -18.78 -19.63 13.33
CA ASP A 16 -19.32 -20.48 14.39
C ASP A 16 -18.32 -21.53 14.92
N ASP A 17 -17.08 -21.55 14.42
CA ASP A 17 -16.11 -22.62 14.73
C ASP A 17 -14.70 -22.06 15.00
N THR A 18 -13.97 -22.71 15.92
CA THR A 18 -12.55 -22.39 16.21
C THR A 18 -11.59 -22.72 15.07
N LEU A 19 -12.12 -23.15 13.92
CA LEU A 19 -11.34 -23.54 12.75
C LEU A 19 -10.69 -22.34 12.09
N VAL A 20 -9.36 -22.34 12.10
CA VAL A 20 -8.51 -21.38 11.39
C VAL A 20 -7.80 -22.10 10.25
N LEU A 21 -8.11 -21.76 9.02
CA LEU A 21 -7.42 -22.27 7.83
C LEU A 21 -6.35 -21.28 7.38
N SER A 22 -5.10 -21.73 7.34
CA SER A 22 -3.99 -20.93 6.80
C SER A 22 -4.13 -20.77 5.29
N LEU A 23 -4.00 -19.54 4.80
CA LEU A 23 -3.97 -19.22 3.37
C LEU A 23 -2.56 -19.17 2.79
N ALA A 24 -1.53 -19.52 3.56
CA ALA A 24 -0.15 -19.61 3.08
C ALA A 24 0.00 -20.47 1.81
N PRO A 25 -0.70 -21.63 1.65
CA PRO A 25 -0.63 -22.43 0.42
C PRO A 25 -1.15 -21.72 -0.84
N LEU A 26 -1.88 -20.61 -0.71
CA LEU A 26 -2.36 -19.81 -1.85
C LEU A 26 -1.36 -18.74 -2.29
N GLN A 27 -0.30 -18.47 -1.53
CA GLN A 27 0.76 -17.54 -1.95
C GLN A 27 1.37 -17.97 -3.29
N GLY A 28 1.51 -17.03 -4.22
CA GLY A 28 1.88 -17.28 -5.62
C GLY A 28 0.72 -17.70 -6.54
N ARG A 29 -0.51 -17.81 -6.01
CA ARG A 29 -1.71 -18.21 -6.78
C ARG A 29 -2.84 -17.17 -6.74
N TRP A 30 -2.66 -16.08 -5.99
CA TRP A 30 -3.64 -15.00 -5.96
C TRP A 30 -3.72 -14.30 -7.31
N THR A 31 -4.92 -13.92 -7.71
CA THR A 31 -5.15 -13.06 -8.87
C THR A 31 -5.25 -11.61 -8.43
N ALA A 32 -5.02 -10.66 -9.36
CA ALA A 32 -5.19 -9.24 -9.08
C ALA A 32 -6.65 -8.92 -8.69
N GLU A 33 -7.61 -9.60 -9.32
CA GLU A 33 -9.03 -9.47 -9.03
C GLU A 33 -9.37 -9.90 -7.60
N GLN A 34 -8.83 -11.05 -7.16
CA GLN A 34 -8.98 -11.50 -5.77
C GLN A 34 -8.33 -10.55 -4.77
N TYR A 35 -7.12 -10.05 -5.08
CA TYR A 35 -6.47 -9.02 -4.26
C TYR A 35 -7.34 -7.77 -4.11
N LEU A 36 -7.92 -7.26 -5.20
CA LEU A 36 -8.76 -6.09 -5.16
C LEU A 36 -10.06 -6.33 -4.37
N LEU A 37 -10.69 -7.50 -4.52
CA LEU A 37 -11.86 -7.89 -3.70
C LEU A 37 -11.51 -7.99 -2.22
N LEU A 38 -10.37 -8.60 -1.88
CA LEU A 38 -9.89 -8.74 -0.51
C LEU A 38 -9.67 -7.36 0.14
N THR A 39 -9.01 -6.45 -0.58
CA THR A 39 -8.69 -5.10 -0.07
C THR A 39 -9.90 -4.19 0.03
N ASP A 40 -10.96 -4.42 -0.76
CA ASP A 40 -12.22 -3.70 -0.61
C ASP A 40 -12.97 -4.06 0.69
N GLN A 41 -12.58 -5.14 1.38
CA GLN A 41 -13.24 -5.63 2.61
C GLN A 41 -12.48 -5.30 3.90
N THR A 42 -11.32 -4.65 3.82
CA THR A 42 -10.45 -4.39 4.98
C THR A 42 -9.87 -2.99 4.96
N ARG A 43 -9.44 -2.52 6.14
CA ARG A 43 -8.69 -1.27 6.31
C ARG A 43 -7.20 -1.51 6.53
N ARG A 44 -6.75 -2.76 6.43
CA ARG A 44 -5.33 -3.10 6.49
C ARG A 44 -4.68 -2.67 5.18
N LEU A 45 -3.46 -2.14 5.28
CA LEU A 45 -2.62 -1.87 4.13
C LEU A 45 -2.11 -3.20 3.58
N ILE A 46 -2.36 -3.45 2.30
CA ILE A 46 -2.01 -4.73 1.67
C ILE A 46 -1.44 -4.48 0.28
N GLU A 47 -0.28 -5.07 0.04
CA GLU A 47 0.40 -5.02 -1.26
C GLU A 47 0.33 -6.35 -1.97
N PHE A 48 0.49 -6.29 -3.29
CA PHE A 48 0.38 -7.44 -4.17
C PHE A 48 1.53 -7.48 -5.17
N THR A 49 2.17 -8.62 -5.32
CA THR A 49 3.21 -8.84 -6.34
C THR A 49 3.12 -10.26 -6.85
N ASP A 50 2.78 -10.42 -8.12
CA ASP A 50 2.85 -11.69 -8.88
C ASP A 50 2.21 -12.88 -8.15
N GLY A 51 1.01 -12.66 -7.59
CA GLY A 51 0.24 -13.68 -6.88
C GLY A 51 0.58 -13.82 -5.41
N TYR A 52 1.46 -12.96 -4.87
CA TYR A 52 1.75 -12.87 -3.46
C TYR A 52 1.05 -11.67 -2.83
N VAL A 53 0.47 -11.88 -1.65
CA VAL A 53 -0.22 -10.86 -0.87
C VAL A 53 0.56 -10.62 0.42
N GLU A 54 0.91 -9.36 0.68
CA GLU A 54 1.67 -8.93 1.85
C GLU A 54 0.85 -7.91 2.65
N VAL A 55 0.65 -8.18 3.94
CA VAL A 55 -0.01 -7.25 4.85
C VAL A 55 1.05 -6.36 5.48
N LEU A 56 0.88 -5.04 5.38
CA LEU A 56 1.85 -4.10 5.93
C LEU A 56 1.60 -3.83 7.42
N PRO A 57 2.65 -3.49 8.19
CA PRO A 57 2.46 -2.95 9.53
C PRO A 57 1.70 -1.62 9.47
N MET A 58 0.98 -1.31 10.54
CA MET A 58 0.29 -0.02 10.65
C MET A 58 1.33 1.09 10.89
N PRO A 59 1.23 2.25 10.22
CA PRO A 59 2.17 3.35 10.41
C PRO A 59 2.15 3.89 11.85
N THR A 60 3.30 4.36 12.32
CA THR A 60 3.47 4.95 13.65
C THR A 60 3.16 6.44 13.64
N HIS A 61 3.00 7.04 14.83
CA HIS A 61 2.85 8.49 14.97
C HIS A 61 4.02 9.27 14.32
N THR A 62 5.26 8.83 14.51
CA THR A 62 6.45 9.46 13.92
C THR A 62 6.42 9.40 12.40
N HIS A 63 6.05 8.25 11.83
CA HIS A 63 5.87 8.08 10.38
C HIS A 63 4.84 9.07 9.84
N GLN A 64 3.69 9.21 10.51
CA GLN A 64 2.64 10.16 10.12
C GLN A 64 3.07 11.63 10.23
N LEU A 65 3.91 11.99 11.21
CA LEU A 65 4.45 13.35 11.31
C LEU A 65 5.38 13.69 10.12
N ILE A 66 6.21 12.75 9.71
CA ILE A 66 7.09 12.90 8.54
C ILE A 66 6.23 13.00 7.28
N LEU A 67 5.25 12.10 7.13
CA LEU A 67 4.31 12.08 5.99
C LEU A 67 3.65 13.43 5.82
N ARG A 68 3.04 13.96 6.88
CA ARG A 68 2.38 15.26 6.86
C ARG A 68 3.32 16.37 6.38
N SER A 69 4.55 16.43 6.89
CA SER A 69 5.49 17.48 6.50
C SER A 69 5.89 17.40 5.02
N VAL A 70 6.18 16.19 4.53
CA VAL A 70 6.54 15.98 3.12
C VAL A 70 5.35 16.26 2.20
N PHE A 71 4.16 15.76 2.56
CA PHE A 71 2.92 15.99 1.83
C PHE A 71 2.62 17.49 1.69
N LEU A 72 2.67 18.25 2.79
CA LEU A 72 2.41 19.69 2.76
C LEU A 72 3.38 20.43 1.84
N ALA A 73 4.68 20.11 1.90
CA ALA A 73 5.67 20.74 1.04
C ALA A 73 5.42 20.45 -0.46
N LEU A 74 5.15 19.19 -0.81
CA LEU A 74 4.86 18.79 -2.19
C LEU A 74 3.54 19.36 -2.69
N TYR A 75 2.49 19.32 -1.88
CA TYR A 75 1.18 19.84 -2.21
C TYR A 75 1.22 21.35 -2.46
N THR A 76 1.83 22.13 -1.55
CA THR A 76 2.00 23.58 -1.73
C THR A 76 2.80 23.93 -2.98
N PHE A 77 3.80 23.11 -3.33
CA PHE A 77 4.54 23.30 -4.58
C PHE A 77 3.70 22.96 -5.82
N LEU A 78 2.98 21.84 -5.82
CA LEU A 78 2.41 21.28 -7.04
C LEU A 78 0.99 21.79 -7.34
N GLN A 79 0.18 22.07 -6.32
CA GLN A 79 -1.21 22.52 -6.49
C GLN A 79 -1.36 23.75 -7.40
N PRO A 80 -0.57 24.85 -7.25
CA PRO A 80 -0.69 26.00 -8.16
C PRO A 80 -0.17 25.72 -9.58
N ARG A 81 0.49 24.57 -9.81
CA ARG A 81 1.02 24.14 -11.10
C ARG A 81 0.10 23.16 -11.83
N GLY A 82 -1.09 22.91 -11.28
CA GLY A 82 -2.12 22.07 -11.88
C GLY A 82 -1.95 20.58 -11.61
N GLY A 83 -0.99 20.17 -10.78
CA GLY A 83 -0.85 18.77 -10.37
C GLY A 83 -1.59 18.46 -9.07
N THR A 84 -1.60 17.17 -8.72
CA THR A 84 -2.22 16.69 -7.48
C THR A 84 -1.27 15.77 -6.73
N VAL A 85 -1.33 15.83 -5.40
CA VAL A 85 -0.55 15.02 -4.47
C VAL A 85 -1.54 14.34 -3.55
N LEU A 86 -1.43 13.03 -3.39
CA LEU A 86 -2.21 12.23 -2.45
C LEU A 86 -1.27 11.43 -1.55
N PHE A 87 -1.83 10.77 -0.55
CA PHE A 87 -1.11 9.97 0.43
C PHE A 87 -1.88 8.68 0.75
N ALA A 88 -1.20 7.72 1.39
CA ALA A 88 -1.78 6.44 1.76
C ALA A 88 -3.01 6.59 2.70
N PRO A 89 -4.02 5.69 2.61
CA PRO A 89 -4.10 4.55 1.70
C PRO A 89 -4.59 4.94 0.30
N LEU A 90 -3.80 4.62 -0.72
CA LEU A 90 -4.22 4.68 -2.12
C LEU A 90 -3.44 3.65 -2.93
N ARG A 91 -4.16 2.70 -3.52
CA ARG A 91 -3.57 1.65 -4.35
C ARG A 91 -2.99 2.25 -5.63
N LEU A 92 -1.76 1.85 -5.96
CA LEU A 92 -1.06 2.17 -7.18
C LEU A 92 -0.69 0.88 -7.91
N GLN A 93 -1.21 0.69 -9.12
CA GLN A 93 -0.77 -0.36 -10.02
C GLN A 93 0.49 0.12 -10.77
N ILE A 94 1.65 -0.40 -10.37
CA ILE A 94 2.93 -0.05 -11.00
C ILE A 94 3.08 -0.79 -12.34
N ARG A 95 2.57 -2.02 -12.40
CA ARG A 95 2.47 -2.84 -13.62
C ARG A 95 1.37 -3.90 -13.43
N PRO A 96 0.94 -4.58 -14.50
CA PRO A 96 0.11 -5.78 -14.35
C PRO A 96 0.74 -6.76 -13.36
N GLY A 97 -0.08 -7.27 -12.44
CA GLY A 97 0.37 -8.18 -11.38
C GLY A 97 1.06 -7.52 -10.18
N LYS A 98 1.20 -6.19 -10.12
CA LYS A 98 1.91 -5.52 -9.02
C LYS A 98 1.19 -4.25 -8.54
N PHE A 99 0.74 -4.28 -7.29
CA PHE A 99 0.11 -3.15 -6.60
C PHE A 99 0.90 -2.81 -5.33
N ARG A 100 1.10 -1.51 -5.13
CA ARG A 100 1.70 -0.93 -3.91
C ARG A 100 0.75 0.10 -3.31
N GLU A 101 0.96 0.41 -2.05
CA GLU A 101 0.22 1.47 -1.34
C GLU A 101 1.22 2.50 -0.79
N PRO A 102 1.82 3.31 -1.67
CA PRO A 102 2.90 4.21 -1.27
C PRO A 102 2.43 5.28 -0.31
N ASP A 103 3.34 5.72 0.57
CA ASP A 103 3.03 6.77 1.55
C ASP A 103 2.54 8.07 0.90
N ILE A 104 3.21 8.51 -0.18
CA ILE A 104 2.84 9.68 -0.97
C ILE A 104 3.02 9.38 -2.46
N LEU A 105 2.10 9.86 -3.28
CA LEU A 105 2.15 9.78 -4.73
C LEU A 105 1.58 11.04 -5.37
N LEU A 106 2.12 11.42 -6.53
CA LEU A 106 1.67 12.61 -7.25
C LEU A 106 1.73 12.47 -8.76
N VAL A 107 0.92 13.28 -9.43
CA VAL A 107 0.96 13.51 -10.88
C VAL A 107 1.00 15.01 -11.15
N ARG A 108 1.67 15.41 -12.23
CA ARG A 108 1.81 16.83 -12.60
C ARG A 108 0.55 17.44 -13.21
N ASP A 109 -0.40 16.61 -13.65
CA ASP A 109 -1.71 17.02 -14.15
C ASP A 109 -2.82 16.38 -13.29
N ALA A 110 -3.64 17.20 -12.64
CA ALA A 110 -4.75 16.74 -11.81
C ALA A 110 -5.85 16.01 -12.61
N ASN A 111 -5.87 16.15 -13.94
CA ASN A 111 -6.80 15.43 -14.83
C ASN A 111 -6.17 14.21 -15.50
N ASP A 112 -5.00 13.74 -15.02
CA ASP A 112 -4.31 12.60 -15.61
C ASP A 112 -5.22 11.34 -15.61
N PRO A 113 -5.43 10.68 -16.76
CA PRO A 113 -6.33 9.53 -16.88
C PRO A 113 -5.86 8.29 -16.10
N ARG A 114 -4.60 8.26 -15.65
CA ARG A 114 -4.10 7.22 -14.74
C ARG A 114 -4.75 7.32 -13.36
N CYS A 115 -5.24 8.50 -12.96
CA CYS A 115 -5.80 8.77 -11.66
C CYS A 115 -7.27 8.31 -11.55
N GLN A 116 -7.49 7.00 -11.45
CA GLN A 116 -8.84 6.45 -11.31
C GLN A 116 -9.28 6.40 -9.85
N ASN A 117 -10.59 6.27 -9.63
CA ASN A 117 -11.17 6.29 -8.28
C ASN A 117 -10.77 5.07 -7.42
N ARG A 118 -10.59 3.88 -8.04
CA ARG A 118 -10.34 2.63 -7.29
C ARG A 118 -8.84 2.44 -6.96
N PHE A 119 -7.99 2.79 -7.91
CA PHE A 119 -6.53 2.75 -7.83
C PHE A 119 -5.95 3.57 -8.98
N TRP A 120 -4.70 4.02 -8.84
CA TRP A 120 -4.00 4.70 -9.93
C TRP A 120 -3.24 3.71 -10.81
N LEU A 121 -3.13 4.00 -12.11
CA LEU A 121 -2.34 3.21 -13.07
C LEU A 121 -0.88 3.67 -13.20
N GLY A 122 -0.46 4.61 -12.35
CA GLY A 122 0.87 5.21 -12.39
C GLY A 122 0.88 6.53 -11.64
N ALA A 123 2.09 7.00 -11.35
CA ALA A 123 2.37 8.32 -10.77
C ALA A 123 3.61 8.92 -11.45
N ASP A 124 3.79 10.22 -11.35
CA ASP A 124 5.03 10.90 -11.80
C ASP A 124 6.12 10.85 -10.73
N LEU A 125 5.72 10.80 -9.45
CA LEU A 125 6.62 10.58 -8.31
C LEU A 125 5.88 9.80 -7.21
N VAL A 126 6.62 8.90 -6.58
CA VAL A 126 6.24 8.19 -5.36
C VAL A 126 7.29 8.50 -4.29
N VAL A 127 6.86 8.63 -3.03
CA VAL A 127 7.75 8.83 -1.89
C VAL A 127 7.35 7.86 -0.79
N GLU A 128 8.33 7.13 -0.25
CA GLU A 128 8.19 6.22 0.88
C GLU A 128 8.94 6.77 2.10
N ILE A 129 8.35 6.63 3.28
CA ILE A 129 8.93 7.09 4.54
C ILE A 129 9.52 5.89 5.25
N VAL A 130 10.84 5.79 5.16
CA VAL A 130 11.56 4.65 5.72
C VAL A 130 11.46 4.60 7.24
N SER A 131 11.01 3.45 7.74
CA SER A 131 11.09 3.15 9.18
C SER A 131 12.48 2.57 9.50
N PRO A 132 13.09 2.94 10.64
CA PRO A 132 14.37 2.35 11.07
C PRO A 132 14.34 0.82 11.16
N ASP A 133 13.17 0.22 11.39
CA ASP A 133 13.01 -1.21 11.59
C ASP A 133 12.90 -2.03 10.29
N ASN A 134 12.86 -1.40 9.10
CA ASN A 134 12.67 -2.14 7.83
C ASN A 134 13.29 -1.51 6.57
N ARG A 135 14.49 -0.92 6.70
CA ARG A 135 15.20 -0.18 5.62
C ARG A 135 15.37 -0.90 4.28
N GLU A 136 15.55 -2.23 4.27
CA GLU A 136 15.78 -2.97 3.02
C GLU A 136 14.52 -3.14 2.17
N ARG A 137 13.32 -3.08 2.78
CA ARG A 137 12.03 -3.24 2.09
C ARG A 137 11.67 -1.98 1.31
N ASP A 138 11.91 -0.81 1.90
CA ASP A 138 11.51 0.48 1.35
C ASP A 138 12.45 1.01 0.23
N THR A 139 13.55 0.30 -0.03
CA THR A 139 14.58 0.71 -1.02
C THR A 139 14.77 -0.28 -2.17
N ARG A 140 14.05 -1.41 -2.16
CA ARG A 140 14.07 -2.42 -3.23
C ARG A 140 12.70 -2.49 -3.87
N GLU A 141 12.55 -1.87 -5.04
CA GLU A 141 11.34 -1.96 -5.87
C GLU A 141 11.30 -3.22 -6.73
#